data_AF-H1W0B2-F1
#
_entry.id   AF-H1W0B2-F1
#
_cell.length_a   1.000
_cell.length_b   1.000
_cell.length_c   1.000
_cell.angle_alpha   90.00
_cell.angle_beta   90.00
_cell.angle_gamma   90.00
#
_symmetry.space_group_name_H-M   'P 1'
#
loop_
_entity.id
_entity.type
_entity.pdbx_description
1 polymer ?
#
loop_
_entity_poly.entity_id
_entity_poly.type
_entity_poly.pdbx_seq_one_letter_code
_entity_poly.pdbx_strand_id
1 'polypeptide(L)'
;AGLEAVEVVRVVSEGAAREPGSVFTNRTGTAVYCRFAFEVRVRETGDRDGDGDEMEVRIDPDEHADYVWASEEEVRRERVGDKEIPITNGQMARLILDGFRRRREEPVEGERKVVQGGNTVGRHRWEYQDIQD
;
A
#
# COMPACT_ATOMS: atom_id res chain seq x y z
N ALA A 1 6.43 14.82 4.96
CA ALA A 1 7.12 13.66 5.57
C ALA A 1 7.09 12.51 4.57
N GLY A 2 7.23 11.24 4.96
CA GLY A 2 6.88 10.10 4.12
C GLY A 2 8.04 9.32 3.51
N LEU A 3 7.73 8.56 2.47
CA LEU A 3 8.68 7.81 1.65
C LEU A 3 8.76 8.41 0.24
N GLU A 4 9.90 8.25 -0.43
CA GLU A 4 10.04 8.68 -1.82
C GLU A 4 9.67 7.56 -2.78
N ALA A 5 8.55 7.71 -3.50
CA ALA A 5 8.19 6.82 -4.60
C ALA A 5 9.14 7.02 -5.79
N VAL A 6 9.72 5.93 -6.28
CA VAL A 6 10.69 5.94 -7.41
C VAL A 6 10.10 5.37 -8.70
N GLU A 7 9.04 4.57 -8.60
CA GLU A 7 8.39 3.94 -9.75
C GLU A 7 6.93 3.63 -9.43
N VAL A 8 6.03 3.90 -10.37
CA VAL A 8 4.67 3.35 -10.36
C VAL A 8 4.74 1.95 -10.98
N VAL A 9 4.49 0.94 -10.15
CA VAL A 9 4.54 -0.47 -10.56
C VAL A 9 3.30 -0.83 -11.35
N ARG A 10 2.11 -0.49 -10.83
CA ARG A 10 0.82 -0.71 -11.49
C ARG A 10 -0.27 0.15 -10.90
N VAL A 11 -1.37 0.28 -11.64
CA VAL A 11 -2.63 0.84 -11.13
C VAL A 11 -3.42 -0.27 -10.45
N VAL A 12 -3.90 -0.06 -9.22
CA VAL A 12 -4.73 -1.03 -8.49
C VAL A 12 -6.22 -0.72 -8.62
N SER A 13 -7.06 -1.75 -8.52
CA SER A 13 -8.52 -1.62 -8.59
C SER A 13 -9.19 -2.07 -7.30
N GLU A 14 -10.50 -1.80 -7.14
CA GLU A 14 -11.25 -2.30 -5.97
C GLU A 14 -11.66 -3.79 -6.12
N GLY A 15 -10.77 -4.62 -6.68
CA GLY A 15 -10.95 -6.05 -6.93
C GLY A 15 -10.93 -6.46 -8.41
N ALA A 16 -10.85 -7.77 -8.65
CA ALA A 16 -10.65 -8.38 -9.97
C ALA A 16 -11.69 -8.00 -11.04
N ALA A 17 -12.94 -7.79 -10.63
CA ALA A 17 -14.06 -7.52 -11.54
C ALA A 17 -14.32 -6.01 -11.73
N ARG A 18 -13.38 -5.15 -11.32
CA ARG A 18 -13.55 -3.69 -11.39
C ARG A 18 -12.38 -3.07 -12.13
N GLU A 19 -12.70 -2.12 -13.00
CA GLU A 19 -11.72 -1.25 -13.62
C GLU A 19 -11.02 -0.40 -12.55
N PRO A 20 -9.75 -0.04 -12.75
CA PRO A 20 -9.06 0.90 -11.88
C PRO A 20 -9.74 2.27 -11.86
N GLY A 21 -9.79 2.85 -10.67
CA GLY A 21 -10.33 4.18 -10.42
C GLY A 21 -11.76 4.19 -9.88
N SER A 22 -12.07 5.22 -9.10
CA SER A 22 -13.39 5.42 -8.50
C SER A 22 -13.84 6.87 -8.73
N VAL A 23 -15.10 7.05 -9.15
CA VAL A 23 -15.71 8.37 -9.35
C VAL A 23 -16.71 8.61 -8.23
N PHE A 24 -16.61 9.76 -7.57
CA PHE A 24 -17.55 10.17 -6.52
C PHE A 24 -17.81 11.66 -6.61
N THR A 25 -18.93 12.10 -6.04
CA THR A 25 -19.32 13.52 -6.00
C THR A 25 -19.24 14.05 -4.58
N ASN A 26 -19.04 15.35 -4.42
CA ASN A 26 -19.31 15.96 -3.12
C ASN A 26 -20.80 15.87 -2.78
N ARG A 27 -21.15 16.11 -1.52
CA ARG A 27 -22.53 16.03 -1.02
C ARG A 27 -23.51 16.91 -1.81
N THR A 28 -23.05 18.02 -2.39
CA THR A 28 -23.89 18.95 -3.18
C THR A 28 -23.99 18.58 -4.65
N GLY A 29 -23.24 17.59 -5.13
CA GLY A 29 -23.19 17.18 -6.53
C GLY A 29 -22.56 18.21 -7.48
N THR A 30 -21.89 19.23 -6.94
CA THR A 30 -21.30 20.33 -7.72
C THR A 30 -19.89 20.03 -8.19
N ALA A 31 -19.24 19.01 -7.61
CA ALA A 31 -17.92 18.55 -7.98
C ALA A 31 -17.92 17.03 -8.18
N VAL A 32 -17.21 16.59 -9.21
CA VAL A 32 -16.92 15.18 -9.52
C VAL A 32 -15.44 14.96 -9.28
N TYR A 33 -15.13 13.96 -8.47
CA TYR A 33 -13.77 13.55 -8.13
C TYR A 33 -13.48 12.19 -8.74
N CYS A 34 -12.28 12.04 -9.29
CA CYS A 34 -11.75 10.78 -9.76
C CYS A 34 -10.57 10.41 -8.86
N ARG A 35 -10.64 9.23 -8.26
CA ARG A 35 -9.54 8.68 -7.47
C ARG A 35 -8.90 7.53 -8.21
N PHE A 36 -7.58 7.55 -8.31
CA PHE A 36 -6.77 6.41 -8.74
C PHE A 36 -5.86 5.97 -7.60
N ALA A 37 -5.52 4.69 -7.59
CA ALA A 37 -4.62 4.12 -6.60
C ALA A 37 -3.51 3.35 -7.32
N PHE A 38 -2.30 3.45 -6.81
CA PHE A 38 -1.10 2.91 -7.44
C PHE A 38 -0.32 2.07 -6.44
N GLU A 39 0.22 0.95 -6.91
CA GLU A 39 1.34 0.30 -6.24
C GLU A 39 2.62 1.00 -6.68
N VAL A 40 3.48 1.38 -5.74
CA VAL A 40 4.73 2.08 -6.02
C VAL A 40 5.91 1.36 -5.40
N ARG A 41 7.07 1.43 -6.06
CA ARG A 41 8.36 1.13 -5.43
C ARG A 41 8.82 2.39 -4.71
N VAL A 42 9.28 2.23 -3.47
CA VAL A 42 9.85 3.31 -2.66
C VAL A 42 11.37 3.21 -2.63
N ARG A 43 12.07 4.33 -2.50
CA ARG A 43 13.52 4.35 -2.36
C ARG A 43 13.91 3.68 -1.05
N GLU A 44 14.84 2.71 -1.12
CA GLU A 44 15.40 2.07 0.07
C GLU A 44 16.31 3.05 0.82
N THR A 45 16.04 3.26 2.10
CA THR A 45 16.86 4.07 3.01
C THR A 45 17.04 3.31 4.32
N GLY A 46 18.22 2.72 4.53
CA GLY A 46 18.60 1.97 5.74
C GLY A 46 19.93 1.21 5.57
N ASP A 47 20.69 1.07 6.66
CA ASP A 47 21.90 0.23 6.69
C ASP A 47 21.50 -1.25 6.80
N ARG A 48 22.06 -2.11 5.94
CA ARG A 48 21.72 -3.55 5.80
C ARG A 48 22.17 -4.45 6.96
N ASP A 49 22.49 -3.88 8.12
CA ASP A 49 23.15 -4.59 9.23
C ASP A 49 22.24 -4.81 10.45
N GLY A 50 20.95 -4.44 10.36
CA GLY A 50 19.93 -4.69 11.37
C GLY A 50 18.98 -5.83 10.97
N ASP A 51 18.60 -6.66 11.94
CA ASP A 51 17.67 -7.79 11.80
C ASP A 51 16.25 -7.31 11.44
N GLY A 52 16.02 -6.98 10.16
CA GLY A 52 14.72 -6.56 9.65
C GLY A 52 14.80 -5.52 8.54
N ASP A 53 14.32 -5.92 7.36
CA ASP A 53 14.24 -5.23 6.07
C ASP A 53 13.27 -4.01 6.07
N GLU A 54 13.21 -3.24 7.16
CA GLU A 54 12.21 -2.18 7.36
C GLU A 54 12.81 -0.79 7.13
N MET A 55 12.30 -0.08 6.11
CA MET A 55 12.71 1.29 5.81
C MET A 55 12.19 2.27 6.86
N GLU A 56 13.03 3.24 7.24
CA GLU A 56 12.64 4.31 8.15
C GLU A 56 11.60 5.22 7.50
N VAL A 57 10.42 5.32 8.12
CA VAL A 57 9.37 6.25 7.69
C VAL A 57 9.39 7.47 8.60
N ARG A 58 9.67 8.63 7.99
CA ARG A 58 9.48 9.91 8.65
C ARG A 58 8.01 10.28 8.64
N ILE A 59 7.43 10.66 9.78
CA ILE A 59 6.05 11.13 9.92
C ILE A 59 6.05 12.63 10.24
N ASP A 60 5.07 13.36 9.68
CA ASP A 60 4.75 14.74 10.05
C ASP A 60 3.44 14.70 10.83
N PRO A 61 3.41 15.13 12.11
CA PRO A 61 2.22 15.03 12.95
C PRO A 61 1.03 15.86 12.42
N ASP A 62 1.28 16.88 11.60
CA ASP A 62 0.22 17.68 10.99
C ASP A 62 -0.43 16.95 9.79
N GLU A 63 0.24 15.94 9.23
CA GLU A 63 -0.19 15.18 8.04
C GLU A 63 -0.72 13.79 8.45
N HIS A 64 0.02 13.06 9.28
CA HIS A 64 -0.32 11.71 9.72
C HIS A 64 0.14 11.47 11.16
N ALA A 65 -0.61 10.66 11.90
CA ALA A 65 -0.30 10.39 13.30
C ALA A 65 0.59 9.15 13.50
N ASP A 66 0.56 8.19 12.58
CA ASP A 66 1.14 6.86 12.81
C ASP A 66 1.28 6.06 11.49
N TYR A 67 2.10 5.01 11.49
CA TYR A 67 2.23 4.05 10.39
C TYR A 67 2.54 2.64 10.90
N VAL A 68 2.31 1.66 10.02
CA VAL A 68 2.80 0.29 10.18
C VAL A 68 3.24 -0.27 8.83
N TRP A 69 4.23 -1.16 8.85
CA TRP A 69 4.49 -2.08 7.75
C TRP A 69 3.64 -3.34 7.99
N ALA A 70 2.77 -3.68 7.04
CA ALA A 70 1.82 -4.79 7.18
C ALA A 70 1.96 -5.78 6.02
N SER A 71 1.88 -7.07 6.35
CA SER A 71 1.66 -8.14 5.39
C SER A 71 0.19 -8.24 4.98
N GLU A 72 -0.09 -8.98 3.91
CA GLU A 72 -1.48 -9.21 3.47
C GLU A 72 -2.34 -9.85 4.55
N GLU A 73 -1.79 -10.83 5.29
CA GLU A 73 -2.53 -11.53 6.34
C GLU A 73 -2.86 -10.61 7.51
N GLU A 74 -1.93 -9.72 7.88
CA GLU A 74 -2.15 -8.72 8.92
C GLU A 74 -3.20 -7.68 8.53
N VAL A 75 -3.20 -7.25 7.26
CA VAL A 75 -4.27 -6.38 6.73
C VAL A 75 -5.62 -7.09 6.81
N ARG A 76 -5.71 -8.37 6.43
CA ARG A 76 -6.97 -9.14 6.51
C ARG A 76 -7.47 -9.32 7.93
N ARG A 77 -6.55 -9.43 8.90
CA ARG A 77 -6.86 -9.55 10.33
C ARG A 77 -7.05 -8.21 11.02
N GLU A 78 -6.80 -7.12 10.30
CA GLU A 78 -6.75 -5.74 10.82
C GLU A 78 -5.87 -5.65 12.09
N ARG A 79 -4.72 -6.33 12.07
CA ARG A 79 -3.77 -6.38 13.19
C ARG A 79 -2.34 -6.63 12.74
N VAL A 80 -1.39 -5.86 13.26
CA VAL A 80 0.06 -6.04 13.09
C VAL A 80 0.69 -6.31 14.46
N GLY A 81 1.21 -7.52 14.68
CA GLY A 81 1.61 -7.96 16.02
C GLY A 81 0.46 -7.83 17.01
N ASP A 82 0.65 -7.02 18.06
CA ASP A 82 -0.39 -6.74 19.07
C ASP A 82 -1.25 -5.51 18.73
N LYS A 83 -0.87 -4.72 17.72
CA LYS A 83 -1.53 -3.45 17.35
C LYS A 83 -2.71 -3.68 16.42
N GLU A 84 -3.88 -3.19 16.79
CA GLU A 84 -5.06 -3.17 15.93
C GLU A 84 -4.96 -2.05 14.89
N ILE A 85 -5.36 -2.34 13.66
CA ILE A 85 -5.36 -1.41 12.51
C ILE A 85 -6.71 -1.45 11.80
N PRO A 86 -7.80 -0.99 12.44
CA PRO A 86 -9.15 -1.12 11.90
C PRO A 86 -9.30 -0.36 10.58
N ILE A 87 -9.73 -1.04 9.52
CA ILE A 87 -9.94 -0.42 8.21
C ILE A 87 -11.40 -0.03 8.10
N THR A 88 -11.70 1.21 8.49
CA THR A 88 -13.08 1.73 8.60
C THR A 88 -13.82 1.86 7.27
N ASN A 89 -13.10 1.81 6.14
CA ASN A 89 -13.68 1.92 4.81
C ASN A 89 -13.44 0.63 3.98
N GLY A 90 -14.52 -0.09 3.68
CA GLY A 90 -14.44 -1.33 2.90
C GLY A 90 -13.90 -1.16 1.46
N GLN A 91 -14.01 0.03 0.85
CA GLN A 91 -13.35 0.30 -0.44
C GLN A 91 -11.83 0.36 -0.29
N MET A 92 -11.33 0.97 0.81
CA MET A 92 -9.90 1.00 1.12
C MET A 92 -9.34 -0.41 1.32
N ALA A 93 -10.04 -1.23 2.11
CA ALA A 93 -9.64 -2.62 2.32
C ALA A 93 -9.52 -3.38 0.98
N ARG A 94 -10.49 -3.20 0.07
CA ARG A 94 -10.46 -3.82 -1.26
C ARG A 94 -9.27 -3.36 -2.10
N LEU A 95 -8.95 -2.07 -2.12
CA LEU A 95 -7.80 -1.54 -2.88
C LEU A 95 -6.48 -2.15 -2.38
N ILE A 96 -6.29 -2.19 -1.06
CA ILE A 96 -5.07 -2.74 -0.45
C ILE A 96 -4.93 -4.23 -0.78
N LEU A 97 -6.01 -4.99 -0.59
CA LEU A 97 -6.01 -6.43 -0.85
C LEU A 97 -5.89 -6.76 -2.34
N ASP A 98 -6.39 -5.90 -3.23
CA ASP A 98 -6.19 -6.04 -4.66
C ASP A 98 -4.71 -5.90 -5.04
N GLY A 99 -3.98 -4.95 -4.45
CA GLY A 99 -2.55 -4.81 -4.66
C GLY A 99 -1.78 -6.08 -4.31
N PHE A 100 -2.06 -6.68 -3.14
CA PHE A 100 -1.45 -7.97 -2.75
C PHE A 100 -1.83 -9.11 -3.71
N ARG A 101 -3.10 -9.18 -4.13
CA ARG A 101 -3.56 -10.17 -5.10
C ARG A 101 -2.80 -10.06 -6.41
N ARG A 102 -2.68 -8.85 -6.96
CA ARG A 102 -1.96 -8.62 -8.22
C ARG A 102 -0.49 -8.95 -8.12
N ARG A 103 0.17 -8.65 -7.00
CA ARG A 103 1.56 -9.06 -6.83
C ARG A 103 1.74 -10.58 -6.91
N ARG A 104 0.81 -11.36 -6.36
CA ARG A 104 0.85 -12.83 -6.48
C ARG A 104 0.56 -13.34 -7.89
N GLU A 105 -0.38 -12.71 -8.59
CA GLU A 105 -0.88 -13.17 -9.90
C GLU A 105 -0.02 -12.66 -11.08
N GLU A 106 0.59 -11.49 -10.92
CA GLU A 106 1.30 -10.72 -11.94
C GLU A 106 2.66 -10.26 -11.37
N PRO A 107 3.61 -11.18 -11.16
CA PRO A 107 4.95 -10.83 -10.71
C PRO A 107 5.62 -9.92 -11.74
N VAL A 108 6.26 -8.85 -11.26
CA VAL A 108 6.90 -7.86 -12.14
C VAL A 108 8.21 -8.47 -12.65
N GLU A 109 8.54 -8.21 -13.92
CA GLU A 109 9.72 -8.80 -14.57
C GLU A 109 11.01 -8.33 -13.85
N GLY A 110 11.64 -9.28 -13.12
CA GLY A 110 12.71 -9.03 -12.15
C GLY A 110 12.65 -9.96 -10.93
N GLU A 111 11.47 -10.50 -10.61
CA GLU A 111 11.24 -11.43 -9.49
C GLU A 111 11.29 -12.92 -9.89
N ARG A 112 12.15 -13.33 -10.82
CA ARG A 112 12.29 -14.76 -11.16
C ARG A 112 13.15 -15.52 -10.14
N LYS A 113 12.46 -16.16 -9.19
CA LYS A 113 12.84 -17.35 -8.38
C LYS A 113 14.31 -17.47 -7.95
N VAL A 114 14.63 -17.04 -6.72
CA VAL A 114 15.57 -17.80 -5.88
C VAL A 114 14.78 -18.97 -5.31
N VAL A 115 14.98 -20.17 -5.85
CA VAL A 115 14.43 -21.38 -5.23
C VAL A 115 15.42 -21.87 -4.19
N GLN A 116 14.93 -21.90 -2.95
CA GLN A 116 15.37 -22.69 -1.79
C GLN A 116 16.40 -22.07 -0.83
N GLY A 117 15.87 -21.53 0.29
CA GLY A 117 16.58 -21.50 1.57
C GLY A 117 16.29 -20.29 2.46
N GLY A 118 15.08 -20.17 3.02
CA GLY A 118 14.79 -19.24 4.13
C GLY A 118 13.62 -18.30 3.86
N ASN A 119 12.64 -18.30 4.77
CA ASN A 119 11.48 -17.43 4.78
C ASN A 119 11.90 -15.95 4.77
N THR A 120 11.46 -15.18 3.76
CA THR A 120 11.38 -13.73 3.88
C THR A 120 10.03 -13.26 3.33
N VAL A 121 9.19 -12.72 4.22
CA VAL A 121 7.86 -12.18 3.92
C VAL A 121 7.99 -10.67 3.81
N GLY A 122 8.00 -10.13 2.58
CA GLY A 122 8.05 -8.69 2.35
C GLY A 122 6.76 -7.98 2.80
N ARG A 123 6.91 -6.97 3.67
CA ARG A 123 5.83 -6.08 4.13
C ARG A 123 5.95 -4.71 3.45
N HIS A 124 4.83 -4.10 3.07
CA HIS A 124 4.83 -2.85 2.28
C HIS A 124 3.87 -1.79 2.87
N ARG A 125 4.23 -0.51 2.70
CA ARG A 125 3.54 0.68 3.23
C ARG A 125 2.65 1.32 2.15
N TRP A 126 1.49 1.81 2.60
CA TRP A 126 0.53 2.56 1.82
C TRP A 126 0.53 4.02 2.27
N GLU A 127 0.54 4.97 1.35
CA GLU A 127 0.45 6.40 1.62
C GLU A 127 -0.75 6.99 0.85
N TYR A 128 -1.52 7.86 1.50
CA TYR A 128 -2.74 8.49 0.98
C TYR A 128 -2.41 9.94 0.61
N GLN A 129 -2.46 10.28 -0.67
CA GLN A 129 -2.42 11.66 -1.13
C GLN A 129 -3.80 12.04 -1.66
N ASP A 130 -4.46 12.98 -0.99
CA ASP A 130 -5.59 13.71 -1.54
C ASP A 130 -5.01 14.80 -2.45
N ILE A 131 -5.17 14.65 -3.77
CA ILE A 131 -4.91 15.74 -4.69
C ILE A 131 -6.17 16.61 -4.67
N GLN A 132 -6.17 17.63 -3.82
CA GLN A 132 -7.11 18.73 -3.89
C GLN A 132 -6.43 19.85 -4.70
N ASP A 133 -7.00 20.20 -5.84
CA ASP A 133 -6.72 21.48 -6.54
C ASP A 133 -7.23 22.67 -5.71
#